data_AF-A0A150QDX8-F1
#
_entry.id   AF-A0A150QDX8-F1
#
_cell.length_a   1.000
_cell.length_b   1.000
_cell.length_c   1.000
_cell.angle_alpha   90.00
_cell.angle_beta   90.00
_cell.angle_gamma   90.00
#
_symmetry.space_group_name_H-M   'P 1'
#
loop_
_entity.id
_entity.type
_entity.pdbx_description
1 polymer ?
#
loop_
_entity_poly.entity_id
_entity_poly.type
_entity_poly.pdbx_seq_one_letter_code
_entity_poly.pdbx_strand_id
1 'polypeptide(L)'
;MQLYLIPPDGGQGEGAPKRRRRAAPSISLTPTQRMRLRAALRHLRAAYGSWPCLAAVMGVSVNCIEGIANGRDNGSITTAQRAAMAAGVSVEQLLGGLAVADGDLCPTCGARRGAP
;
A
#
# COMPACT_ATOMS: atom_id res chain seq x y z
N MET A 1 -12.51 -22.51 -63.28
CA MET A 1 -11.82 -21.29 -62.81
C MET A 1 -11.96 -21.26 -61.28
N GLN A 2 -11.00 -21.86 -60.56
CA GLN A 2 -10.95 -21.82 -59.10
C GLN A 2 -10.33 -20.48 -58.67
N LEU A 3 -11.06 -19.67 -57.90
CA LEU A 3 -10.52 -18.50 -57.23
C LEU A 3 -10.27 -18.87 -55.76
N TYR A 4 -9.01 -18.77 -55.38
CA TYR A 4 -8.46 -19.20 -54.10
C TYR A 4 -8.96 -18.27 -52.97
N LEU A 5 -9.47 -18.86 -51.90
CA LEU A 5 -9.64 -18.18 -50.61
C LEU A 5 -8.26 -17.96 -50.00
N ILE A 6 -7.81 -16.70 -49.99
CA ILE A 6 -6.66 -16.27 -49.21
C ILE A 6 -7.03 -16.41 -47.72
N PRO A 7 -6.35 -17.25 -46.92
CA PRO A 7 -6.57 -17.30 -45.48
C PRO A 7 -6.20 -15.94 -44.87
N PRO A 8 -6.98 -15.39 -43.92
CA PRO A 8 -6.58 -14.16 -43.25
C PRO A 8 -5.25 -14.38 -42.53
N ASP A 9 -4.25 -13.59 -42.90
CA ASP A 9 -2.93 -13.59 -42.28
C ASP A 9 -3.04 -13.36 -40.77
N GLY A 10 -2.44 -14.28 -40.02
CA GLY A 10 -1.91 -14.12 -38.67
C GLY A 10 -2.65 -13.19 -37.72
N GLY A 11 -3.38 -13.77 -36.76
CA GLY A 11 -3.93 -13.04 -35.63
C GLY A 11 -2.90 -12.13 -34.97
N GLN A 12 -3.27 -10.87 -34.78
CA GLN A 12 -2.52 -9.85 -34.02
C GLN A 12 -2.51 -10.22 -32.53
N GLY A 13 -1.87 -11.33 -32.19
CA GLY A 13 -1.44 -11.63 -30.83
C GLY A 13 -0.13 -10.92 -30.57
N GLU A 14 -0.13 -9.58 -30.58
CA GLU A 14 1.01 -8.82 -30.05
C GLU A 14 1.24 -9.31 -28.61
N GLY A 15 2.43 -9.87 -28.38
CA GLY A 15 2.75 -10.64 -27.19
C GLY A 15 2.37 -9.93 -25.90
N ALA A 16 1.99 -10.72 -24.88
CA ALA A 16 1.58 -10.24 -23.57
C ALA A 16 2.43 -9.04 -23.13
N PRO A 17 1.81 -7.92 -22.68
CA PRO A 17 2.52 -6.69 -22.43
C PRO A 17 3.70 -6.96 -21.51
N LYS A 18 4.91 -6.77 -22.02
CA LYS A 18 6.15 -6.87 -21.24
C LYS A 18 5.98 -5.93 -20.05
N ARG A 19 5.73 -6.48 -18.85
CA ARG A 19 5.45 -5.71 -17.63
C ARG A 19 6.50 -4.61 -17.46
N ARG A 20 6.21 -3.39 -17.90
CA ARG A 20 7.00 -2.20 -17.55
C ARG A 20 6.69 -1.92 -16.08
N ARG A 21 7.44 -2.56 -15.18
CA ARG A 21 7.45 -2.27 -13.74
C ARG A 21 8.17 -0.95 -13.48
N ARG A 22 7.67 0.16 -14.03
CA ARG A 22 7.96 1.47 -13.48
C ARG A 22 6.62 2.03 -13.05
N ALA A 23 6.31 1.88 -11.77
CA ALA A 23 5.21 2.59 -11.16
C ALA A 23 5.38 4.06 -11.52
N ALA A 24 4.34 4.69 -12.09
CA ALA A 24 4.38 6.10 -12.39
C ALA A 24 4.76 6.86 -11.10
N PRO A 25 5.56 7.93 -11.17
CA PRO A 25 5.95 8.71 -10.00
C PRO A 25 4.74 9.21 -9.18
N SER A 26 3.62 9.47 -9.87
CA SER A 26 2.33 9.87 -9.27
C SER A 26 1.65 8.79 -8.42
N ILE A 27 1.99 7.50 -8.62
CA ILE A 27 1.46 6.36 -7.86
C ILE A 27 2.46 5.93 -6.77
N SER A 28 3.63 6.56 -6.73
CA SER A 28 4.69 6.22 -5.79
C SER A 28 4.63 7.12 -4.57
N LEU A 29 4.70 6.53 -3.37
CA LEU A 29 4.75 7.28 -2.11
C LEU A 29 5.96 8.22 -2.09
N THR A 30 5.76 9.47 -1.66
CA THR A 30 6.87 10.41 -1.41
C THR A 30 7.71 9.94 -0.20
N PRO A 31 8.97 10.37 -0.05
CA PRO A 31 9.80 9.97 1.09
C PRO A 31 9.12 10.19 2.46
N THR A 32 8.45 11.34 2.64
CA THR A 32 7.69 11.67 3.85
C THR A 32 6.51 10.72 4.07
N GLN A 33 5.77 10.39 3.01
CA GLN A 33 4.66 9.44 3.08
C GLN A 33 5.16 8.03 3.43
N ARG A 34 6.32 7.60 2.91
CA ARG A 34 6.93 6.32 3.28
C ARG A 34 7.32 6.29 4.75
N MET A 35 7.92 7.37 5.26
CA MET A 35 8.25 7.50 6.68
C MET A 35 7.00 7.37 7.57
N ARG A 36 5.92 8.07 7.20
CA ARG A 36 4.64 8.02 7.93
C ARG A 36 3.99 6.63 7.86
N LEU A 37 4.00 6.00 6.69
CA LEU A 37 3.52 4.63 6.53
C LEU A 37 4.28 3.65 7.44
N ARG A 38 5.61 3.77 7.52
CA ARG A 38 6.43 2.95 8.43
C ARG A 38 6.05 3.14 9.89
N ALA A 39 5.86 4.39 10.31
CA ALA A 39 5.42 4.70 11.67
C ALA A 39 4.02 4.13 11.95
N ALA A 40 3.09 4.26 11.01
CA ALA A 40 1.75 3.71 11.11
C ALA A 40 1.78 2.18 11.26
N LEU A 41 2.54 1.46 10.43
CA LEU A 41 2.65 0.00 10.55
C LEU A 41 3.22 -0.45 11.90
N ARG A 42 4.19 0.29 12.44
CA ARG A 42 4.75 -0.01 13.78
C ARG A 42 3.72 0.23 14.89
N HIS A 43 2.94 1.31 14.82
CA HIS A 43 1.85 1.53 15.78
C HIS A 43 0.75 0.48 15.65
N LEU A 44 0.36 0.13 14.43
CA LEU A 44 -0.63 -0.93 14.20
C LEU A 44 -0.13 -2.27 14.72
N ARG A 45 1.16 -2.59 14.57
CA ARG A 45 1.75 -3.77 15.20
C ARG A 45 1.57 -3.74 16.72
N ALA A 46 1.82 -2.60 17.37
CA ALA A 46 1.63 -2.47 18.81
C ALA A 46 0.15 -2.65 19.21
N ALA A 47 -0.79 -2.12 18.42
CA ALA A 47 -2.23 -2.25 18.69
C ALA A 47 -2.77 -3.68 18.45
N TYR A 48 -2.34 -4.35 17.38
CA TYR A 48 -2.75 -5.72 17.02
C TYR A 48 -1.88 -6.81 17.68
N GLY A 49 -0.81 -6.43 18.37
CA GLY A 49 0.12 -7.30 19.10
C GLY A 49 1.20 -7.98 18.25
N SER A 50 0.92 -8.35 16.99
CA SER A 50 1.90 -9.10 16.18
C SER A 50 1.81 -8.79 14.68
N TRP A 51 2.92 -9.03 13.96
CA TRP A 51 2.94 -8.88 12.49
C TRP A 51 1.99 -9.85 11.77
N PRO A 52 1.88 -11.14 12.13
CA PRO A 52 0.91 -12.04 11.50
C PRO A 52 -0.54 -11.57 11.67
N CYS A 53 -0.90 -11.07 12.84
CA CYS A 53 -2.23 -10.51 13.09
C CYS A 53 -2.50 -9.31 12.18
N LEU A 54 -1.58 -8.35 12.13
CA LEU A 54 -1.71 -7.18 11.26
C LEU A 54 -1.74 -7.58 9.76
N ALA A 55 -0.93 -8.56 9.36
CA ALA A 55 -0.88 -9.08 8.00
C ALA A 55 -2.21 -9.71 7.58
N ALA A 56 -2.83 -10.48 8.48
CA ALA A 56 -4.16 -11.06 8.27
C ALA A 56 -5.22 -9.98 8.11
N VAL A 57 -5.24 -8.97 8.99
CA VAL A 57 -6.19 -7.84 8.91
C VAL A 57 -6.01 -7.04 7.61
N MET A 58 -4.78 -6.81 7.18
CA MET A 58 -4.48 -6.08 5.93
C MET A 58 -4.58 -6.96 4.66
N GLY A 59 -4.76 -8.28 4.81
CA GLY A 59 -4.77 -9.25 3.71
C GLY A 59 -3.47 -9.27 2.88
N VAL A 60 -2.31 -9.05 3.50
CA VAL A 60 -0.98 -9.07 2.85
C VAL A 60 -0.06 -10.08 3.52
N SER A 61 1.05 -10.45 2.88
CA SER A 61 2.06 -11.30 3.51
C SER A 61 2.81 -10.57 4.63
N VAL A 62 3.19 -11.29 5.69
CA VAL A 62 4.00 -10.78 6.81
C VAL A 62 5.32 -10.15 6.31
N ASN A 63 6.03 -10.83 5.41
CA ASN A 63 7.29 -10.35 4.84
C ASN A 63 7.15 -8.98 4.17
N CYS A 64 6.01 -8.70 3.54
CA CYS A 64 5.74 -7.41 2.90
C CYS A 64 5.62 -6.30 3.96
N ILE A 65 4.87 -6.52 5.04
CA ILE A 65 4.73 -5.53 6.11
C ILE A 65 6.07 -5.27 6.79
N GLU A 66 6.80 -6.33 7.13
CA GLU A 66 8.11 -6.20 7.76
C GLU A 66 9.12 -5.53 6.83
N GLY A 67 9.09 -5.85 5.53
CA GLY A 67 9.90 -5.19 4.51
C GLY A 67 9.67 -3.69 4.46
N ILE A 68 8.42 -3.26 4.46
CA ILE A 68 8.05 -1.84 4.49
C ILE A 68 8.47 -1.21 5.81
N ALA A 69 8.11 -1.82 6.96
CA ALA A 69 8.38 -1.28 8.29
C ALA A 69 9.87 -1.11 8.59
N ASN A 70 10.70 -2.04 8.12
CA ASN A 70 12.17 -1.99 8.24
C ASN A 70 12.83 -1.13 7.15
N GLY A 71 12.06 -0.60 6.20
CA GLY A 71 12.54 0.26 5.13
C GLY A 71 13.25 -0.45 3.98
N ARG A 72 13.20 -1.79 3.93
CA ARG A 72 13.64 -2.58 2.77
C ARG A 72 12.77 -2.30 1.55
N ASP A 73 11.48 -2.10 1.79
CA ASP A 73 10.49 -1.75 0.77
C ASP A 73 9.96 -0.33 0.97
N ASN A 74 9.65 0.32 -0.16
CA ASN A 74 9.05 1.64 -0.16
C ASN A 74 7.55 1.62 0.17
N GLY A 75 6.91 0.45 0.08
CA GLY A 75 5.47 0.33 0.09
C GLY A 75 4.82 0.91 -1.17
N SER A 76 3.50 0.88 -1.17
CA SER A 76 2.64 1.30 -2.27
C SER A 76 1.38 1.99 -1.73
N ILE A 77 0.67 2.71 -2.60
CA ILE A 77 -0.61 3.34 -2.25
C ILE A 77 -1.64 2.30 -1.77
N THR A 78 -1.67 1.11 -2.36
CA THR A 78 -2.58 0.03 -1.94
C THR A 78 -2.25 -0.49 -0.54
N THR A 79 -0.96 -0.62 -0.19
CA THR A 79 -0.57 -0.97 1.19
C THR A 79 -0.89 0.15 2.18
N ALA A 80 -0.78 1.42 1.77
CA ALA A 80 -1.19 2.54 2.61
C ALA A 80 -2.72 2.57 2.82
N GLN A 81 -3.49 2.29 1.78
CA GLN A 81 -4.95 2.15 1.86
C GLN A 81 -5.38 1.03 2.80
N ARG A 82 -4.75 -0.14 2.68
CA ARG A 82 -5.01 -1.27 3.60
C ARG A 82 -4.64 -0.95 5.04
N ALA A 83 -3.53 -0.24 5.26
CA ALA A 83 -3.15 0.22 6.59
C ALA A 83 -4.17 1.23 7.15
N ALA A 84 -4.71 2.12 6.30
CA ALA A 84 -5.72 3.09 6.69
C ALA A 84 -7.05 2.41 7.07
N MET A 85 -7.47 1.42 6.29
CA MET A 85 -8.65 0.59 6.62
C MET A 85 -8.47 -0.18 7.93
N ALA A 86 -7.31 -0.80 8.14
CA ALA A 86 -7.00 -1.46 9.41
C ALA A 86 -6.99 -0.49 10.60
N ALA A 87 -6.57 0.76 10.37
CA ALA A 87 -6.56 1.81 11.37
C ALA A 87 -7.93 2.50 11.58
N GLY A 88 -8.90 2.29 10.68
CA GLY A 88 -10.20 2.98 10.69
C GLY A 88 -10.12 4.47 10.31
N VAL A 89 -9.13 4.88 9.50
CA VAL A 89 -8.89 6.28 9.08
C VAL A 89 -8.81 6.42 7.56
N SER A 90 -8.81 7.65 7.06
CA SER A 90 -8.55 7.89 5.63
C SER A 90 -7.07 7.77 5.28
N VAL A 91 -6.78 7.52 3.99
CA VAL A 91 -5.38 7.44 3.48
C VAL A 91 -4.67 8.78 3.63
N GLU A 92 -5.41 9.87 3.43
CA GLU A 92 -4.95 11.24 3.58
C GLU A 92 -4.58 11.54 5.03
N GLN A 93 -5.34 11.06 6.02
CA GLN A 93 -4.99 11.20 7.43
C GLN A 93 -3.73 10.39 7.78
N LEU A 94 -3.62 9.18 7.23
CA LEU A 94 -2.48 8.30 7.47
C LEU A 94 -1.18 8.82 6.83
N LEU A 95 -1.25 9.36 5.61
CA LEU A 95 -0.09 9.78 4.81
C LEU A 95 0.17 11.28 4.80
N GLY A 96 -0.88 12.10 4.82
CA GLY A 96 -0.85 13.58 4.77
C GLY A 96 -0.29 14.20 6.05
N GLY A 97 -0.18 13.40 7.11
CA GLY A 97 0.13 13.89 8.44
C GLY A 97 -1.15 14.48 9.00
N LEU A 98 -1.48 14.12 10.25
CA LEU A 98 -2.59 14.69 10.98
C LEU A 98 -2.43 16.22 10.97
N ALA A 99 -3.13 16.91 10.06
CA ALA A 99 -3.68 18.20 10.40
C ALA A 99 -4.60 17.87 11.57
N VAL A 100 -4.09 18.12 12.77
CA VAL A 100 -4.74 17.79 14.04
C VAL A 100 -6.09 18.48 14.02
N ALA A 101 -7.13 17.76 13.64
CA ALA A 101 -8.49 18.10 14.02
C ALA A 101 -8.56 17.77 15.51
N ASP A 102 -8.47 18.81 16.33
CA ASP A 102 -8.76 18.86 17.77
C ASP A 102 -8.78 17.50 18.50
N GLY A 103 -7.61 16.95 18.80
CA GLY A 103 -7.50 15.81 19.71
C GLY A 103 -6.33 14.91 19.39
N ASP A 104 -5.27 15.02 20.19
CA ASP A 104 -4.06 14.18 20.22
C ASP A 104 -4.28 12.66 20.31
N LEU A 105 -5.51 12.15 20.25
CA LEU A 105 -5.84 10.73 20.35
C LEU A 105 -5.68 10.00 19.01
N CYS A 106 -4.95 8.89 19.03
CA CYS A 106 -5.00 7.89 17.99
C CYS A 106 -6.44 7.33 17.90
N PRO A 107 -7.13 7.43 16.76
CA PRO A 107 -8.49 6.88 16.62
C PRO A 107 -8.52 5.35 16.71
N THR A 108 -7.37 4.69 16.58
CA THR A 108 -7.26 3.23 16.61
C THR A 108 -7.02 2.67 18.01
N CYS A 109 -6.25 3.37 18.86
CA CYS A 109 -5.90 2.87 20.20
C CYS A 109 -6.18 3.85 21.35
N GLY A 110 -6.70 5.04 21.04
CA GLY A 110 -6.95 6.09 22.04
C GLY A 110 -5.70 6.70 22.68
N ALA A 111 -4.49 6.30 22.26
CA ALA A 111 -3.25 6.81 22.83
C ALA A 111 -2.99 8.24 22.39
N ARG A 112 -2.52 9.08 23.31
CA ARG A 112 -2.10 10.45 23.01
C ARG A 112 -0.70 10.47 22.40
N ARG A 113 -0.48 11.30 21.38
CA ARG A 113 0.86 11.48 20.82
C ARG A 113 1.77 12.16 21.86
N GLY A 114 2.73 11.42 22.41
CA GLY A 114 3.72 11.95 23.37
C GLY A 114 3.41 11.74 24.86
N ALA A 115 2.50 10.83 25.22
CA ALA A 115 2.40 10.39 26.62
C ALA A 115 3.64 9.54 26.99
N PRO A 116 4.28 9.80 28.16
CA PRO A 116 5.48 9.08 28.61
C PRO A 116 5.22 7.59 28.90
#